data_AF-A0A419SQT9-F1
#
_entry.id   AF-A0A419SQT9-F1
#
_cell.length_a   1.000
_cell.length_b   1.000
_cell.length_c   1.000
_cell.angle_alpha   90.00
_cell.angle_beta   90.00
_cell.angle_gamma   90.00
#
_symmetry.space_group_name_H-M   'P 1'
#
loop_
_entity.id
_entity.type
_entity.pdbx_description
1 polymer ?
#
loop_
_entity_poly.entity_id
_entity_poly.type
_entity_poly.pdbx_seq_one_letter_code
_entity_poly.pdbx_strand_id
1 'polypeptide(L)'
;MAKKRKTYYLEEKTILKVKDFARKKEMSENEAFESAIHVYEKFHEEADRFIAVPKEHRTVLTEALDHMIYQSKQLFETSWLPQEEKQILEPVLSNRIELLNEIKKLFDD
;
A
#
# COMPACT_ATOMS: atom_id res chain seq x y z
N MET A 1 -19.42 26.12 -7.50
CA MET A 1 -17.98 26.40 -7.24
C MET A 1 -17.22 26.26 -8.55
N ALA A 2 -16.43 27.25 -8.96
CA ALA A 2 -15.68 27.18 -10.21
C ALA A 2 -14.43 26.29 -10.04
N LYS A 3 -14.31 25.21 -10.83
CA LYS A 3 -13.08 24.40 -10.88
C LYS A 3 -11.97 25.27 -11.49
N LYS A 4 -10.91 25.57 -10.71
CA LYS A 4 -9.71 26.22 -11.24
C LYS A 4 -8.97 25.23 -12.13
N ARG A 5 -8.70 25.60 -13.39
CA ARG A 5 -7.92 24.78 -14.32
C ARG A 5 -6.45 24.84 -13.92
N LYS A 6 -5.89 23.72 -13.47
CA LYS A 6 -4.45 23.55 -13.18
C LYS A 6 -3.83 22.74 -14.32
N THR A 7 -2.63 23.12 -14.77
CA THR A 7 -1.85 22.39 -15.78
C THR A 7 -0.66 21.74 -15.10
N TYR A 8 -0.45 20.45 -15.33
CA TYR A 8 0.67 19.68 -14.78
C TYR A 8 1.52 19.12 -15.92
N TYR A 9 2.84 19.15 -15.73
CA TYR A 9 3.78 18.49 -16.63
C TYR A 9 4.11 17.12 -16.04
N LEU A 10 3.69 16.07 -16.73
CA LEU A 10 3.90 14.68 -16.33
C LEU A 10 4.67 13.94 -17.41
N GLU A 11 5.51 13.00 -17.01
CA GLU A 11 6.14 12.07 -17.94
C GLU A 11 5.08 11.20 -18.64
N GLU A 12 5.32 10.89 -19.91
CA GLU A 12 4.41 10.07 -20.72
C GLU A 12 4.11 8.71 -20.08
N LYS A 13 5.12 8.07 -19.47
CA LYS A 13 4.95 6.80 -18.74
C LYS A 13 3.93 6.90 -17.60
N THR A 14 3.89 8.05 -16.91
CA THR A 14 2.96 8.30 -15.80
C THR A 14 1.55 8.56 -16.33
N ILE A 15 1.43 9.31 -17.43
CA ILE A 15 0.15 9.55 -18.12
C ILE A 15 -0.48 8.23 -18.55
N LEU A 16 0.30 7.33 -19.15
CA LEU A 16 -0.16 6.01 -19.58
C LEU A 16 -0.66 5.16 -18.41
N LYS A 17 0.05 5.17 -17.27
CA LYS A 17 -0.38 4.46 -16.06
C LYS A 17 -1.71 4.97 -15.52
N VAL A 18 -1.91 6.28 -15.50
CA VAL A 18 -3.17 6.89 -15.01
C VAL A 18 -4.33 6.56 -15.95
N LYS A 19 -4.12 6.58 -17.28
CA LYS A 19 -5.11 6.17 -18.27
C LYS A 19 -5.48 4.68 -18.15
N ASP A 20 -4.48 3.82 -17.97
CA ASP A 20 -4.70 2.40 -17.73
C ASP A 20 -5.48 2.13 -16.44
N PHE A 21 -5.20 2.90 -15.39
CA PHE A 21 -5.98 2.86 -14.15
C PHE A 21 -7.42 3.31 -14.38
N ALA A 22 -7.64 4.40 -15.11
CA ALA A 22 -8.96 4.89 -15.46
C ALA A 22 -9.79 3.82 -16.17
N ARG A 23 -9.18 3.14 -17.16
CA ARG A 23 -9.80 2.03 -17.89
C ARG A 23 -10.15 0.85 -16.96
N LYS A 24 -9.23 0.43 -16.09
CA LYS A 24 -9.44 -0.69 -15.16
C LYS A 24 -10.53 -0.41 -14.11
N LYS A 25 -10.78 0.86 -13.81
CA LYS A 25 -11.75 1.30 -12.80
C LYS A 25 -13.03 1.87 -13.40
N GLU A 26 -13.20 1.78 -14.72
CA GLU A 26 -14.36 2.30 -15.44
C GLU A 26 -14.70 3.77 -15.12
N MET A 27 -13.66 4.59 -14.93
CA MET A 27 -13.78 6.01 -14.59
C MET A 27 -13.22 6.90 -15.72
N SER A 28 -13.60 8.18 -15.74
CA SER A 28 -13.05 9.09 -16.73
C SER A 28 -11.56 9.36 -16.50
N GLU A 29 -10.82 9.65 -17.57
CA GLU A 29 -9.41 10.02 -17.45
C GLU A 29 -9.24 11.25 -16.54
N ASN A 30 -10.12 12.24 -16.66
CA ASN A 30 -10.08 13.44 -15.81
C ASN A 30 -10.26 13.12 -14.32
N GLU A 31 -11.19 12.23 -13.96
CA GLU A 31 -11.37 11.80 -12.56
C GLU A 31 -10.14 11.04 -12.05
N ALA A 32 -9.55 10.18 -12.88
CA ALA A 32 -8.32 9.47 -12.53
C ALA A 32 -7.14 10.43 -12.30
N PHE A 33 -7.00 11.46 -13.14
CA PHE A 33 -5.98 12.50 -12.97
C PHE A 33 -6.24 13.36 -11.73
N GLU A 34 -7.48 13.80 -11.50
CA GLU A 34 -7.84 14.56 -10.30
C GLU A 34 -7.56 13.75 -9.02
N SER A 35 -7.89 12.45 -9.03
CA SER A 35 -7.60 11.54 -7.93
C SER A 35 -6.09 11.36 -7.70
N ALA A 36 -5.32 11.14 -8.77
CA ALA A 36 -3.86 11.00 -8.67
C ALA A 36 -3.18 12.26 -8.13
N ILE A 37 -3.62 13.44 -8.58
CA ILE A 37 -3.14 14.73 -8.08
C ILE A 37 -3.51 14.89 -6.61
N HIS A 38 -4.74 14.55 -6.22
CA HIS A 38 -5.17 14.65 -4.84
C HIS A 38 -4.33 13.78 -3.90
N VAL A 39 -4.04 12.53 -4.32
CA VAL A 39 -3.16 11.62 -3.57
C VAL A 39 -1.75 12.21 -3.47
N TYR A 40 -1.22 12.80 -4.54
CA TYR A 40 0.10 13.44 -4.51
C TYR A 40 0.13 14.65 -3.57
N GLU A 41 -0.86 15.55 -3.65
CA GLU A 41 -0.97 16.72 -2.76
C GLU A 41 -1.04 16.28 -1.29
N LYS A 42 -1.88 15.28 -0.98
CA LYS A 42 -1.97 14.70 0.38
C LYS A 42 -0.66 14.06 0.83
N PHE A 43 -0.01 13.29 -0.03
CA PHE A 43 1.28 12.69 0.28
C PHE A 43 2.34 13.76 0.56
N HIS A 44 2.36 14.83 -0.23
CA HIS A 44 3.31 15.93 -0.06
C HIS A 44 3.08 16.71 1.25
N GLU A 45 1.82 16.98 1.61
CA GLU A 45 1.47 17.61 2.90
C GLU A 45 1.93 16.78 4.11
N GLU A 46 1.90 15.46 3.97
CA GLU A 46 2.28 14.52 5.02
C GLU A 46 3.75 14.06 4.90
N ALA A 47 4.45 14.44 3.82
CA ALA A 47 5.80 13.97 3.49
C ALA A 47 6.80 14.28 4.63
N ASP A 48 6.68 15.47 5.21
CA ASP A 48 7.54 15.94 6.31
C ASP A 48 7.30 15.17 7.62
N ARG A 49 6.21 14.40 7.73
CA ARG A 49 5.93 13.54 8.90
C ARG A 49 6.58 12.16 8.77
N PHE A 50 7.04 11.76 7.60
CA PHE A 50 7.73 10.49 7.43
C PHE A 50 9.19 10.65 7.89
N ILE A 51 9.45 10.21 9.12
CA ILE A 51 10.81 10.11 9.64
C ILE A 51 11.45 8.87 9.01
N ALA A 52 12.51 9.07 8.22
CA ALA A 52 13.29 7.96 7.69
C ALA A 52 13.80 7.10 8.84
N VAL A 53 13.54 5.79 8.78
CA VAL A 53 13.99 4.84 9.80
C VAL A 53 15.53 4.80 9.80
N PRO A 54 16.19 5.18 10.91
CA PRO A 54 17.65 5.09 11.03
C PRO A 54 18.15 3.67 10.80
N LYS A 55 19.33 3.53 10.19
CA LYS A 55 19.91 2.21 9.85
C LYS A 55 20.06 1.30 11.07
N GLU A 56 20.41 1.85 12.23
CA GLU A 56 20.53 1.12 13.50
C GLU A 56 19.22 0.45 13.98
N HIS A 57 18.06 0.97 13.58
CA HIS A 57 16.77 0.42 13.95
C HIS A 57 16.22 -0.57 12.92
N ARG A 58 16.81 -0.62 11.70
CA ARG A 58 16.33 -1.51 10.63
C ARG A 58 16.40 -2.98 11.04
N THR A 59 17.49 -3.42 11.67
CA THR A 59 17.62 -4.83 12.11
C THR A 59 16.51 -5.22 13.08
N VAL A 60 16.26 -4.41 14.10
CA VAL A 60 15.21 -4.67 15.11
C VAL A 60 13.82 -4.67 14.47
N LEU A 61 13.58 -3.77 13.51
CA LEU A 61 12.31 -3.72 12.79
C LEU A 61 12.13 -4.92 11.86
N THR A 62 13.18 -5.36 11.16
CA THR A 62 13.14 -6.57 10.33
C THR A 62 12.83 -7.82 11.17
N GLU A 63 13.47 -7.96 12.35
CA GLU A 63 13.17 -9.06 13.27
C GLU A 63 11.72 -9.01 13.77
N ALA A 64 11.20 -7.82 14.10
CA ALA A 64 9.80 -7.65 14.48
C ALA A 64 8.83 -8.01 13.35
N LEU A 65 9.15 -7.62 12.10
CA LEU A 65 8.39 -8.00 10.91
C LEU A 65 8.38 -9.51 10.71
N ASP A 66 9.54 -10.16 10.83
CA ASP A 66 9.66 -11.62 10.71
C ASP A 66 8.85 -12.35 11.76
N HIS A 67 8.86 -11.88 13.00
CA HIS A 67 8.03 -12.43 14.06
C HIS A 67 6.53 -12.27 13.76
N MET A 68 6.09 -11.10 13.27
CA MET A 68 4.69 -10.88 12.89
C MET A 68 4.24 -11.74 11.70
N ILE A 69 5.11 -11.94 10.71
CA ILE A 69 4.87 -12.84 9.58
C ILE A 69 4.73 -14.27 10.10
N TYR A 70 5.67 -14.72 10.95
CA TYR A 70 5.65 -16.05 11.53
C TYR A 70 4.35 -16.31 12.31
N GLN A 71 3.97 -15.40 13.21
CA GLN A 71 2.71 -15.51 13.96
C GLN A 71 1.48 -15.59 13.05
N SER A 72 1.46 -14.78 11.99
CA SER A 72 0.35 -14.78 11.03
C SER A 72 0.26 -16.10 10.26
N LYS A 73 1.40 -16.69 9.87
CA LYS A 73 1.45 -18.02 9.25
C LYS A 73 1.00 -19.12 10.20
N GLN A 74 1.46 -19.09 11.45
CA GLN A 74 1.03 -20.07 12.46
C GLN A 74 -0.48 -20.01 12.71
N LEU A 75 -1.06 -18.81 12.77
CA LEU A 75 -2.52 -18.61 12.87
C LEU A 75 -3.27 -19.14 11.65
N PHE A 76 -2.71 -18.95 10.45
CA PHE A 76 -3.28 -19.45 9.20
C PHE A 76 -3.28 -20.99 9.14
N GLU A 77 -2.19 -21.60 9.65
CA GLU A 77 -1.99 -23.05 9.68
C GLU A 77 -2.75 -23.73 10.82
N THR A 78 -3.26 -22.99 11.82
CA THR A 78 -3.84 -23.62 13.01
C THR A 78 -5.20 -24.26 12.73
N SER A 79 -5.34 -25.51 13.18
CA SER A 79 -6.45 -26.41 12.83
C SER A 79 -7.65 -26.35 13.78
N TRP A 80 -7.64 -25.51 14.83
CA TRP A 80 -8.68 -25.48 15.86
C TRP A 80 -9.76 -24.42 15.65
N LEU A 81 -9.61 -23.54 14.65
CA LEU A 81 -10.62 -22.55 14.31
C LEU A 81 -11.85 -23.22 13.68
N PRO A 82 -13.09 -22.88 14.10
CA PRO A 82 -14.29 -23.27 13.39
C PRO A 82 -14.20 -22.90 11.91
N GLN A 83 -14.76 -23.73 11.03
CA GLN A 83 -14.62 -23.57 9.57
C GLN A 83 -15.13 -22.22 9.05
N GLU A 84 -16.15 -21.66 9.70
CA GLU A 84 -16.72 -20.34 9.40
C GLU A 84 -15.76 -19.20 9.74
N GLU A 85 -15.09 -19.26 10.90
CA GLU A 85 -14.08 -18.28 11.30
C GLU A 85 -12.84 -18.37 10.41
N LYS A 86 -12.47 -19.59 10.01
CA LYS A 86 -11.34 -19.84 9.11
C LYS A 86 -11.56 -19.16 7.74
N GLN A 87 -12.75 -19.27 7.15
CA GLN A 87 -13.07 -18.61 5.87
C GLN A 87 -12.99 -17.08 5.92
N ILE A 88 -13.25 -16.48 7.09
CA ILE A 88 -13.15 -15.03 7.29
C ILE A 88 -11.69 -14.61 7.53
N LEU A 89 -10.94 -15.40 8.31
CA LEU A 89 -9.59 -15.07 8.74
C LEU A 89 -8.53 -15.36 7.67
N GLU A 90 -8.70 -16.38 6.83
CA GLU A 90 -7.76 -16.72 5.76
C GLU A 90 -7.40 -15.54 4.84
N PRO A 91 -8.36 -14.80 4.24
CA PRO A 91 -8.04 -13.66 3.39
C PRO A 91 -7.41 -12.50 4.17
N VAL A 92 -7.79 -12.30 5.43
CA VAL A 92 -7.23 -11.24 6.29
C VAL A 92 -5.77 -11.53 6.64
N LEU A 93 -5.48 -12.78 7.04
CA LEU A 93 -4.13 -13.23 7.37
C LEU A 93 -3.24 -13.27 6.13
N SER A 94 -3.77 -13.71 4.98
CA SER A 94 -3.05 -13.68 3.70
C SER A 94 -2.64 -12.26 3.32
N ASN A 95 -3.60 -11.32 3.32
CA ASN A 95 -3.33 -9.90 3.02
C ASN A 95 -2.33 -9.30 4.01
N ARG A 96 -2.43 -9.64 5.30
CA ARG A 96 -1.49 -9.18 6.32
C ARG A 96 -0.08 -9.70 6.03
N ILE A 97 0.08 -10.98 5.71
CA ILE A 97 1.39 -11.56 5.38
C ILE A 97 1.98 -10.91 4.13
N GLU A 98 1.18 -10.69 3.10
CA GLU A 98 1.61 -10.00 1.88
C GLU A 98 2.12 -8.59 2.19
N LEU A 99 1.33 -7.78 2.89
CA LEU A 99 1.69 -6.43 3.29
C LEU A 99 2.97 -6.38 4.13
N LEU A 100 3.10 -7.29 5.11
CA LEU A 100 4.31 -7.36 5.95
C LEU A 100 5.56 -7.72 5.14
N ASN A 101 5.45 -8.59 4.13
CA ASN A 101 6.55 -8.88 3.22
C ASN A 101 6.89 -7.70 2.31
N GLU A 102 5.89 -6.94 1.84
CA GLU A 102 6.13 -5.71 1.08
C GLU A 102 6.86 -4.66 1.91
N ILE A 103 6.45 -4.47 3.17
CA ILE A 103 7.14 -3.58 4.10
C ILE A 103 8.57 -4.05 4.35
N LYS A 104 8.78 -5.36 4.54
CA LYS A 104 10.12 -5.92 4.75
C LYS A 104 11.08 -5.62 3.58
N LYS A 105 10.61 -5.71 2.34
CA LYS A 105 11.42 -5.39 1.15
C LYS A 105 11.95 -3.95 1.16
N LEU A 106 11.22 -3.00 1.76
CA LEU A 106 11.66 -1.60 1.88
C LEU A 106 12.88 -1.41 2.80
N PHE A 107 13.21 -2.41 3.62
CA PHE A 107 14.37 -2.38 4.52
C PHE A 107 15.59 -3.14 3.98
N ASP A 108 15.36 -4.09 3.06
CA ASP A 108 16.40 -4.91 2.41
C ASP A 108 17.07 -4.16 1.23
N ASP A 109 16.40 -3.17 0.64
CA ASP A 109 16.94 -2.20 -0.33
C ASP A 109 17.65 -0.99 0.34
#